data_AF-A0A930YNW5-F1
#
_entry.id   AF-A0A930YNW5-F1
#
_cell.length_a   1.000
_cell.length_b   1.000
_cell.length_c   1.000
_cell.angle_alpha   90.00
_cell.angle_beta   90.00
_cell.angle_gamma   90.00
#
_symmetry.space_group_name_H-M   'P 1'
#
loop_
_entity.id
_entity.type
_entity.pdbx_description
1 polymer ?
#
loop_
_entity_poly.entity_id
_entity_poly.type
_entity_poly.pdbx_seq_one_letter_code
_entity_poly.pdbx_strand_id
1 'polypeptide(L)'
;MSNLKTPPFTFDIVGSFLRPAYLKEARADFAAGRISREELTATEDKAISELVHKEKEIGLKAVTDGEFRRTMWHLDFLEELRN
;
A
#
# COMPACT_ATOMS: atom_id res chain seq x y z
N MET A 1 3.08 27.33 -0.23
CA MET A 1 4.20 26.46 -0.67
C MET A 1 5.21 27.29 -1.46
N SER A 2 6.49 27.01 -1.28
CA SER A 2 7.65 27.84 -1.63
C SER A 2 7.97 27.92 -3.14
N ASN A 3 8.67 29.00 -3.50
CA ASN A 3 9.08 29.41 -4.83
C ASN A 3 10.12 28.43 -5.45
N LEU A 4 9.65 27.49 -6.29
CA LEU A 4 10.45 26.58 -7.12
C LEU A 4 11.23 27.42 -8.14
N LYS A 5 12.56 27.54 -8.01
CA LYS A 5 13.31 28.59 -8.70
C LYS A 5 13.52 28.44 -10.22
N THR A 6 13.07 27.36 -10.88
CA THR A 6 12.70 27.33 -12.33
C THR A 6 12.20 25.94 -12.79
N PRO A 7 11.29 25.81 -13.78
CA PRO A 7 10.35 24.67 -13.93
C PRO A 7 10.49 23.80 -15.23
N PRO A 8 9.80 22.62 -15.31
CA PRO A 8 9.00 21.96 -14.27
C PRO A 8 9.72 20.76 -13.64
N PHE A 9 9.84 20.78 -12.31
CA PHE A 9 10.26 19.61 -11.53
C PHE A 9 9.03 18.81 -11.11
N THR A 10 9.08 17.48 -11.27
CA THR A 10 8.05 16.54 -10.85
C THR A 10 8.64 15.52 -9.89
N PHE A 11 7.83 15.05 -8.96
CA PHE A 11 8.15 13.93 -8.09
C PHE A 11 6.90 13.08 -7.94
N ASP A 12 7.09 11.77 -7.88
CA ASP A 12 6.03 10.79 -7.63
C ASP A 12 6.57 9.75 -6.65
N ILE A 13 5.66 8.95 -6.09
CA ILE A 13 6.00 7.87 -5.17
C ILE A 13 6.01 6.55 -5.96
N VAL A 14 7.09 5.79 -5.79
CA VAL A 14 7.36 4.61 -6.62
C VAL A 14 6.60 3.35 -6.21
N GLY A 15 5.98 3.33 -5.02
CA GLY A 15 5.23 2.17 -4.53
C GLY A 15 5.12 2.14 -3.00
N SER A 16 5.90 1.26 -2.38
CA SER A 16 5.81 0.90 -0.96
C SER A 16 5.61 2.07 0.02
N PHE A 17 4.67 1.87 0.94
CA PHE A 17 4.51 2.64 2.17
C PHE A 17 4.64 1.75 3.40
N LEU A 18 4.85 2.38 4.56
CA LEU A 18 4.79 1.67 5.84
C LEU A 18 3.35 1.25 6.13
N ARG A 19 3.14 -0.06 6.37
CA ARG A 19 1.84 -0.57 6.81
C ARG A 19 1.45 0.06 8.16
N PRO A 20 0.20 0.56 8.30
CA PRO A 20 -0.36 0.95 9.59
C PRO A 20 -0.30 -0.20 10.61
N ALA A 21 -0.28 0.14 11.90
CA ALA A 21 -0.21 -0.86 12.98
C ALA A 21 -1.32 -1.91 12.89
N TYR A 22 -2.57 -1.46 12.69
CA TYR A 22 -3.73 -2.35 12.57
C TYR A 22 -3.62 -3.32 11.38
N LEU A 23 -2.98 -2.92 10.28
CA LEU A 23 -2.78 -3.79 9.12
C LEU A 23 -1.69 -4.83 9.40
N LYS A 24 -0.65 -4.48 10.15
CA LYS A 24 0.37 -5.45 10.60
C LYS A 24 -0.25 -6.50 11.50
N GLU A 25 -1.10 -6.09 12.43
CA GLU A 25 -1.84 -6.99 13.33
C GLU A 25 -2.75 -7.93 12.55
N ALA A 26 -3.60 -7.40 11.65
CA ALA A 26 -4.48 -8.24 10.84
C ALA A 26 -3.71 -9.27 10.00
N ARG A 27 -2.56 -8.91 9.42
CA ARG A 27 -1.71 -9.87 8.69
C ARG A 27 -1.13 -10.96 9.61
N ALA A 28 -0.74 -10.61 10.82
CA ALA A 28 -0.27 -11.58 11.82
C ALA A 28 -1.41 -12.50 12.27
N ASP A 29 -2.61 -11.96 12.45
CA ASP A 29 -3.81 -12.73 12.82
C ASP A 29 -4.23 -13.70 11.73
N PHE A 30 -4.17 -13.25 10.47
CA PHE A 30 -4.44 -14.12 9.32
C PHE A 30 -3.41 -15.26 9.24
N ALA A 31 -2.12 -14.96 9.41
CA ALA A 31 -1.07 -15.98 9.43
C ALA A 31 -1.23 -16.97 10.60
N ALA A 32 -1.84 -16.54 11.70
CA ALA A 32 -2.19 -17.39 12.84
C ALA A 32 -3.54 -18.11 12.70
N GLY A 33 -4.27 -17.94 11.59
CA GLY A 33 -5.59 -18.53 11.35
C GLY A 33 -6.70 -17.95 12.24
N ARG A 34 -6.52 -16.74 12.78
CA ARG A 34 -7.47 -16.09 13.69
C ARG A 34 -8.55 -15.27 12.98
N ILE A 35 -8.30 -14.84 11.74
CA ILE A 35 -9.25 -14.13 10.89
C ILE A 35 -9.34 -14.80 9.52
N SER A 36 -10.46 -14.63 8.85
CA SER A 36 -10.67 -15.13 7.50
C SER A 36 -9.89 -14.33 6.45
N ARG A 37 -9.81 -14.87 5.23
CA ARG A 37 -9.24 -14.14 4.08
C ARG A 37 -10.03 -12.86 3.82
N GLU A 38 -11.35 -12.90 3.94
CA GLU A 38 -12.26 -11.78 3.70
C GLU A 38 -12.04 -10.66 4.73
N GLU A 39 -11.84 -11.02 6.00
CA GLU A 39 -11.53 -10.06 7.08
C GLU A 39 -10.17 -9.37 6.86
N LEU A 40 -9.15 -10.13 6.41
CA LEU A 40 -7.87 -9.53 6.03
C LEU A 40 -8.04 -8.59 4.83
N THR A 41 -8.72 -9.04 3.77
CA THR A 41 -8.93 -8.25 2.55
C THR A 41 -9.64 -6.93 2.86
N ALA A 42 -10.67 -6.94 3.71
CA ALA A 42 -11.37 -5.74 4.13
C ALA A 42 -10.46 -4.76 4.89
N THR A 43 -9.56 -5.28 5.73
CA THR A 43 -8.58 -4.46 6.45
C THR A 43 -7.54 -3.85 5.50
N GLU A 44 -7.10 -4.61 4.50
CA GLU A 44 -6.21 -4.13 3.43
C GLU A 44 -6.89 -3.06 2.56
N ASP A 45 -8.15 -3.26 2.18
CA ASP A 45 -8.94 -2.29 1.39
C ASP A 45 -9.10 -0.97 2.13
N LYS A 46 -9.37 -1.04 3.44
CA LYS A 46 -9.42 0.14 4.30
C LYS A 46 -8.10 0.89 4.28
N ALA A 47 -6.98 0.21 4.49
CA ALA A 47 -5.66 0.84 4.53
C ALA A 47 -5.28 1.48 3.19
N ILE A 48 -5.59 0.81 2.09
CA ILE A 48 -5.34 1.32 0.73
C ILE A 48 -6.21 2.55 0.47
N SER A 49 -7.48 2.51 0.84
CA SER A 49 -8.40 3.65 0.66
C SER A 49 -7.94 4.87 1.46
N GLU A 50 -7.49 4.68 2.71
CA GLU A 50 -6.91 5.76 3.54
C GLU A 50 -5.64 6.34 2.93
N LEU A 51 -4.74 5.50 2.41
CA LEU A 51 -3.51 5.94 1.75
C LEU A 51 -3.82 6.75 0.48
N VAL A 52 -4.66 6.21 -0.41
CA VAL A 52 -5.04 6.86 -1.67
C VAL A 52 -5.71 8.21 -1.40
N HIS A 53 -6.53 8.31 -0.35
CA HIS A 53 -7.11 9.59 0.05
C HIS A 53 -6.03 10.61 0.42
N LYS A 54 -5.07 10.22 1.25
CA LYS A 54 -3.96 11.08 1.68
C LYS A 54 -3.07 11.51 0.52
N GLU A 55 -2.77 10.62 -0.42
CA GLU A 55 -2.00 10.94 -1.62
C GLU A 55 -2.71 11.98 -2.49
N LYS A 56 -4.03 11.86 -2.65
CA LYS A 56 -4.86 12.84 -3.36
C LYS A 56 -4.88 14.20 -2.65
N GLU A 57 -5.01 14.21 -1.31
CA GLU A 57 -5.03 15.44 -0.51
C GLU A 57 -3.73 16.25 -0.63
N ILE A 58 -2.58 15.58 -0.77
CA ILE A 58 -1.29 16.25 -0.95
C ILE A 58 -0.98 16.61 -2.41
N GLY A 59 -1.91 16.31 -3.34
CA GLY A 59 -1.83 16.70 -4.75
C GLY A 59 -1.03 15.77 -5.65
N LEU A 60 -0.79 14.51 -5.24
CA LEU A 60 -0.19 13.52 -6.13
C LEU A 60 -1.14 13.19 -7.28
N LYS A 61 -0.57 13.06 -8.49
CA LYS A 61 -1.32 12.75 -9.72
C LYS A 61 -1.34 11.24 -9.99
N ALA A 62 -0.22 10.58 -9.75
CA ALA A 62 -0.14 9.12 -9.69
C ALA A 62 -0.16 8.70 -8.21
N VAL A 63 -1.00 7.74 -7.88
CA VAL A 63 -1.17 7.18 -6.53
C VAL A 63 -0.75 5.71 -6.51
N THR A 64 -0.49 5.17 -5.33
CA THR A 64 -0.13 3.76 -5.13
C THR A 64 -0.92 3.15 -3.99
N ASP A 65 -1.12 1.83 -4.02
CA ASP A 65 -1.74 1.09 -2.93
C ASP A 65 -0.76 0.85 -1.75
N GLY A 66 0.46 1.39 -1.85
CA GLY A 66 1.52 1.23 -0.85
C GLY A 66 2.06 -0.18 -0.73
N GLU A 67 1.73 -1.08 -1.67
CA GLU A 67 2.10 -2.49 -1.68
C GLU A 67 1.65 -3.27 -0.43
N PHE A 68 0.56 -2.81 0.19
CA PHE A 68 0.10 -3.31 1.48
C PHE A 68 -0.20 -4.81 1.51
N ARG A 69 -0.60 -5.37 0.36
CA ARG A 69 -0.90 -6.81 0.21
C ARG A 69 0.32 -7.69 -0.01
N ARG A 70 1.40 -7.12 -0.52
CA ARG A 70 2.62 -7.86 -0.89
C ARG A 70 3.44 -8.19 0.34
N THR A 71 4.23 -9.26 0.28
CA THR A 71 5.26 -9.56 1.29
C THR A 71 6.64 -9.27 0.70
N MET A 72 6.95 -9.87 -0.45
CA MET A 72 8.19 -9.65 -1.21
C MET A 72 7.91 -9.81 -2.71
N TRP A 73 8.10 -8.74 -3.49
CA TRP A 73 7.64 -8.67 -4.88
C TRP A 73 8.01 -9.88 -5.77
N HIS A 74 9.23 -10.40 -5.65
CA HIS A 74 9.74 -11.48 -6.51
C HIS A 74 9.29 -12.84 -6.04
N LEU A 75 9.13 -13.05 -4.73
CA LEU A 75 8.61 -14.30 -4.19
C LEU A 75 7.11 -14.40 -4.43
N ASP A 76 6.37 -13.31 -4.17
CA ASP A 76 4.93 -13.25 -4.44
C ASP A 76 4.66 -13.50 -5.94
N PHE A 77 5.43 -12.90 -6.84
CA PHE A 77 5.31 -13.13 -8.29
C PHE A 77 5.59 -14.59 -8.68
N LEU A 78 6.67 -15.19 -8.16
CA LEU A 78 7.03 -16.57 -8.49
C LEU A 78 6.01 -17.57 -7.94
N GLU A 79 5.36 -17.29 -6.82
CA GLU A 79 4.30 -18.13 -6.26
C GLU A 79 3.09 -18.22 -7.17
N GLU A 80 2.63 -17.09 -7.71
CA GLU A 80 1.49 -17.02 -8.64
C GLU A 80 1.75 -17.69 -10.00
N LEU A 81 3.01 -17.95 -10.36
CA LEU A 81 3.37 -18.67 -11.59
C LEU A 81 3.36 -20.20 -11.45
N ARG A 82 3.29 -20.74 -10.23
CA ARG A 82 3.37 -22.20 -9.97
C ARG A 82 2.02 -22.93 -10.13
N ASN A 83 1.25 -22.58 -11.16
CA ASN A 83 0.03 -23.28 -11.53
C ASN A 83 0.33 -24.60 -12.25
#